data_AF-A0A970H941-F1
#
_entry.id   AF-A0A970H941-F1
#
_cell.length_a   1.000
_cell.length_b   1.000
_cell.length_c   1.000
_cell.angle_alpha   90.00
_cell.angle_beta   90.00
_cell.angle_gamma   90.00
#
_symmetry.space_group_name_H-M   'P 1'
#
loop_
_entity.id
_entity.type
_entity.pdbx_description
1 polymer ?
#
loop_
_entity_poly.entity_id
_entity_poly.type
_entity_poly.pdbx_seq_one_letter_code
_entity_poly.pdbx_strand_id
1 'polypeptide(L)'
;MSSVRALALLAVAALAAGCGTAAPAPPSRLPEAAAWAAGPVRWLLLPEEIRELGQLRNVEAVAGFRDRFWARRDPDPGTPGNAALESFLERVAIADRLYGSPDRDGSLTPRGRALILLGPPSRLRVAPPPLPLRPRPGRPAAEAGHREAWGWV
;
A
#
# COMPACT_ATOMS: atom_id res chain seq x y z
N MET A 1 28.16 -39.66 47.40
CA MET A 1 27.24 -38.51 47.18
C MET A 1 28.04 -37.21 47.25
N SER A 2 28.69 -36.82 46.15
CA SER A 2 29.37 -35.53 45.88
C SER A 2 29.80 -35.57 44.41
N SER A 3 29.63 -34.65 43.48
CA SER A 3 28.93 -33.37 43.39
C SER A 3 28.81 -33.08 41.89
N VAL A 4 27.59 -32.85 41.39
CA VAL A 4 27.32 -32.47 39.99
C VAL A 4 27.64 -30.98 39.83
N ARG A 5 28.80 -30.66 39.26
CA ARG A 5 29.12 -29.31 38.73
C ARG A 5 29.94 -29.43 37.45
N ALA A 6 29.40 -30.18 36.50
CA ALA A 6 29.90 -30.20 35.14
C ALA A 6 29.18 -29.10 34.35
N LEU A 7 29.98 -28.26 33.68
CA LEU A 7 29.61 -27.61 32.42
C LEU A 7 28.46 -26.60 32.50
N ALA A 8 28.69 -25.50 33.22
CA ALA A 8 28.11 -24.23 32.82
C ALA A 8 29.28 -23.37 32.32
N LEU A 9 29.46 -23.29 30.99
CA LEU A 9 30.19 -22.26 30.22
C LEU A 9 30.59 -22.85 28.86
N LEU A 10 29.64 -23.02 27.94
CA LEU A 10 29.87 -23.04 26.48
C LEU A 10 28.52 -23.13 25.78
N ALA A 11 28.04 -21.99 25.26
CA ALA A 11 27.09 -21.80 24.14
C ALA A 11 26.11 -20.63 24.37
N VAL A 12 26.62 -19.40 24.52
CA VAL A 12 25.80 -18.17 24.34
C VAL A 12 26.48 -17.22 23.34
N ALA A 13 27.07 -17.75 22.27
CA ALA A 13 27.75 -16.95 21.25
C ALA A 13 27.32 -17.33 19.82
N ALA A 14 26.01 -17.49 19.59
CA ALA A 14 25.48 -17.74 18.24
C ALA A 14 24.14 -16.99 17.98
N LEU A 15 24.00 -15.76 18.51
CA LEU A 15 22.85 -14.89 18.24
C LEU A 15 23.28 -13.47 17.84
N ALA A 16 24.34 -13.35 17.03
CA ALA A 16 24.79 -12.06 16.49
C ALA A 16 25.09 -12.10 14.98
N ALA A 17 24.51 -13.04 14.24
CA ALA A 17 24.62 -13.10 12.78
C ALA A 17 23.22 -13.15 12.18
N GLY A 18 22.68 -11.99 11.76
CA GLY A 18 21.39 -12.00 11.07
C GLY A 18 20.68 -10.68 10.89
N CYS A 19 21.26 -9.52 11.18
CA CYS A 19 20.72 -8.25 10.67
C CYS A 19 21.51 -7.85 9.41
N GLY A 20 21.49 -8.72 8.40
CA GLY A 20 21.94 -8.34 7.07
C GLY A 20 20.91 -7.39 6.50
N THR A 21 21.19 -6.08 6.51
CA THR A 21 20.44 -5.14 5.68
C THR A 21 20.77 -5.47 4.23
N ALA A 22 20.02 -6.39 3.63
CA ALA A 22 20.09 -6.62 2.20
C ALA A 22 19.80 -5.27 1.51
N ALA A 23 20.77 -4.79 0.74
CA ALA A 23 20.62 -3.55 -0.01
C ALA A 23 19.28 -3.56 -0.78
N PRO A 24 18.56 -2.43 -0.84
CA PRO A 24 17.32 -2.37 -1.60
C PRO A 24 17.60 -2.81 -3.05
N ALA A 25 16.78 -3.72 -3.59
CA ALA A 25 16.98 -4.16 -4.96
C ALA A 25 16.90 -2.96 -5.90
N PRO A 26 17.78 -2.89 -6.92
CA PRO A 26 17.64 -1.89 -7.95
C PRO A 26 16.30 -2.08 -8.68
N PRO A 27 15.67 -0.98 -9.15
CA PRO A 27 14.45 -1.08 -9.95
C PRO A 27 14.69 -1.94 -11.18
N SER A 28 13.63 -2.60 -11.67
CA SER A 28 13.73 -3.43 -12.86
C SER A 28 14.20 -2.60 -14.06
N ARG A 29 15.08 -3.19 -14.86
CA ARG A 29 15.57 -2.57 -16.10
C ARG A 29 14.51 -2.54 -17.21
N LEU A 30 13.43 -3.32 -17.03
CA LEU A 30 12.32 -3.38 -17.96
C LEU A 30 11.28 -2.31 -17.57
N PRO A 31 10.96 -1.34 -18.46
CA PRO A 31 9.99 -0.29 -18.16
C PRO A 31 8.64 -0.83 -17.71
N GLU A 32 8.17 -1.92 -18.33
CA GLU A 32 6.88 -2.53 -18.01
C GLU A 32 6.84 -3.15 -16.61
N ALA A 33 7.93 -3.79 -16.19
CA ALA A 33 8.05 -4.35 -14.86
C ALA A 33 8.12 -3.24 -13.81
N ALA A 34 8.90 -2.18 -14.09
CA ALA A 34 9.01 -1.01 -13.22
C ALA A 34 7.67 -0.27 -13.09
N ALA A 35 6.97 -0.04 -14.20
CA ALA A 35 5.66 0.62 -14.21
C ALA A 35 4.62 -0.19 -13.43
N TRP A 36 4.58 -1.51 -13.64
CA TRP A 36 3.68 -2.38 -12.91
C TRP A 36 3.96 -2.36 -11.40
N ALA A 37 5.23 -2.47 -11.00
CA ALA A 37 5.63 -2.40 -9.59
C ALA A 37 5.42 -1.02 -8.94
N ALA A 38 5.44 0.06 -9.72
CA ALA A 38 5.15 1.41 -9.25
C ALA A 38 3.65 1.68 -9.13
N GLY A 39 2.81 0.92 -9.84
CA GLY A 39 1.36 1.00 -9.80
C GLY A 39 0.74 0.46 -8.51
N PRO A 40 -0.59 0.24 -8.50
CA PRO A 40 -1.33 -0.13 -7.29
C PRO A 40 -0.87 -1.46 -6.65
N VAL A 41 -0.29 -2.37 -7.44
CA VAL A 41 0.17 -3.69 -6.93
C VAL A 41 1.32 -3.55 -5.93
N ARG A 42 1.98 -2.38 -5.89
CA ARG A 42 3.03 -2.05 -4.91
C ARG A 42 2.63 -2.28 -3.46
N TRP A 43 1.33 -2.22 -3.16
CA TRP A 43 0.81 -2.45 -1.82
C TRP A 43 0.78 -3.92 -1.43
N LEU A 44 0.81 -4.82 -2.41
CA LEU A 44 0.77 -6.27 -2.25
C LEU A 44 2.13 -6.96 -2.49
N LEU A 45 3.08 -6.26 -3.10
CA LEU A 45 4.41 -6.77 -3.39
C LEU A 45 5.25 -6.92 -2.12
N LEU A 46 5.79 -8.12 -1.93
CA LEU A 46 6.78 -8.41 -0.89
C LEU A 46 8.17 -7.89 -1.31
N PRO A 47 9.07 -7.60 -0.35
CA PRO A 47 10.43 -7.19 -0.67
C PRO A 47 11.14 -8.18 -1.61
N GLU A 48 10.97 -9.48 -1.40
CA GLU A 48 11.56 -10.56 -2.19
C GLU A 48 11.01 -10.57 -3.62
N GLU A 49 9.71 -10.35 -3.77
CA GLU A 49 9.01 -10.23 -5.06
C GLU A 49 9.53 -9.02 -5.86
N ILE A 50 9.82 -7.89 -5.19
CA ILE A 50 10.45 -6.72 -5.82
C ILE A 50 11.87 -7.05 -6.30
N ARG A 51 12.65 -7.81 -5.52
CA ARG A 51 13.99 -8.24 -5.93
C ARG A 51 13.93 -9.15 -7.17
N GLU A 52 13.04 -10.14 -7.17
CA GLU A 52 12.85 -11.06 -8.30
C GLU A 52 12.50 -10.28 -9.57
N LEU A 53 11.49 -9.40 -9.50
CA LEU A 53 11.04 -8.57 -10.60
C LEU A 53 12.15 -7.64 -11.16
N GLY A 54 13.04 -7.18 -10.27
CA GLY A 54 14.23 -6.39 -10.64
C GLY A 54 15.28 -7.16 -11.45
N GLN A 55 15.34 -8.49 -11.29
CA GLN A 55 16.30 -9.34 -11.98
C GLN A 55 15.81 -9.84 -13.35
N LEU A 56 14.51 -9.74 -13.64
CA LEU A 56 13.96 -10.16 -14.92
C LEU A 56 14.56 -9.35 -16.09
N ARG A 57 14.70 -10.01 -17.25
CA ARG A 57 15.40 -9.47 -18.43
C ARG A 57 14.58 -9.51 -19.72
N ASN A 58 13.42 -10.14 -19.72
CA ASN A 58 12.51 -10.17 -20.84
C ASN A 58 11.05 -10.00 -20.38
N VAL A 59 10.20 -9.59 -21.31
CA VAL A 59 8.77 -9.32 -21.04
C VAL A 59 8.00 -10.60 -20.71
N GLU A 60 8.35 -11.72 -21.36
CA GLU A 60 7.71 -13.02 -21.11
C GLU A 60 7.89 -13.48 -19.66
N ALA A 61 9.07 -13.30 -19.07
CA ALA A 61 9.31 -13.62 -17.67
C ALA A 61 8.55 -12.68 -16.73
N VAL A 62 8.32 -11.43 -17.12
CA VAL A 62 7.47 -10.49 -16.36
C VAL A 62 6.02 -10.96 -16.39
N ALA A 63 5.51 -11.36 -17.55
CA ALA A 63 4.18 -11.95 -17.67
C ALA A 63 4.03 -13.20 -16.79
N GLY A 64 4.95 -14.17 -16.93
CA GLY A 64 4.95 -15.37 -16.10
C GLY A 64 5.11 -15.09 -14.60
N PHE A 65 5.84 -14.03 -14.21
CA PHE A 65 5.88 -13.58 -12.83
C PHE A 65 4.51 -13.10 -12.35
N ARG A 66 3.81 -12.27 -13.13
CA ARG A 66 2.48 -11.75 -12.80
C ARG A 66 1.45 -12.87 -12.68
N ASP A 67 1.50 -13.84 -13.58
CA ASP A 67 0.62 -15.01 -13.54
C ASP A 67 0.82 -15.80 -12.26
N ARG A 68 2.07 -16.12 -11.91
CA ARG A 68 2.39 -16.81 -10.64
C ARG A 68 2.03 -15.96 -9.42
N PHE A 69 2.20 -14.64 -9.50
CA PHE A 69 1.89 -13.71 -8.41
C PHE A 69 0.40 -13.75 -8.04
N TRP A 70 -0.48 -13.78 -9.04
CA TRP A 70 -1.94 -13.85 -8.84
C TRP A 70 -2.43 -15.27 -8.58
N ALA A 71 -1.86 -16.28 -9.23
CA ALA A 71 -2.22 -17.68 -8.98
C ALA A 71 -1.99 -18.08 -7.50
N ARG A 72 -0.92 -17.60 -6.85
CA ARG A 72 -0.68 -17.84 -5.42
C ARG A 72 -1.70 -17.17 -4.49
N ARG A 73 -2.37 -16.12 -4.97
CA ARG A 73 -3.32 -15.31 -4.19
C ARG A 73 -4.77 -15.70 -4.47
N ASP A 74 -5.00 -16.58 -5.44
CA ASP A 74 -6.32 -17.02 -5.84
C ASP A 74 -6.98 -17.85 -4.73
N PRO A 75 -8.11 -17.41 -4.15
CA PRO A 75 -8.83 -18.21 -3.19
C PRO A 75 -9.56 -19.40 -3.84
N ASP A 76 -9.84 -19.34 -5.15
CA ASP A 76 -10.58 -20.39 -5.87
C ASP A 76 -9.96 -20.69 -7.25
N PRO A 77 -8.82 -21.40 -7.27
CA PRO A 77 -8.13 -21.73 -8.53
C PRO A 77 -8.89 -22.73 -9.41
N GLY A 78 -10.00 -23.30 -8.92
CA GLY A 78 -10.85 -24.23 -9.69
C GLY A 78 -11.86 -23.52 -10.58
N THR A 79 -12.11 -22.23 -10.35
CA THR A 79 -13.05 -21.41 -11.10
C THR A 79 -12.33 -20.65 -12.22
N PRO A 80 -12.92 -20.52 -13.43
CA PRO A 80 -12.35 -19.69 -14.48
C PRO A 80 -12.18 -18.23 -14.03
N GLY A 81 -10.98 -17.68 -14.18
CA GLY A 81 -10.65 -16.33 -13.73
C GLY A 81 -9.69 -16.34 -12.54
N ASN A 82 -9.57 -15.21 -11.86
CA ASN A 82 -8.83 -15.12 -10.60
C ASN A 82 -9.53 -14.11 -9.70
N ALA A 83 -10.26 -14.62 -8.71
CA ALA A 83 -11.13 -13.80 -7.86
C ALA A 83 -10.35 -12.74 -7.07
N ALA A 84 -9.08 -13.03 -6.71
CA ALA A 84 -8.22 -12.07 -6.02
C ALA A 84 -7.80 -10.90 -6.92
N LEU A 85 -7.43 -11.18 -8.17
CA LEU A 85 -7.11 -10.18 -9.17
C LEU A 85 -8.34 -9.31 -9.48
N GLU A 86 -9.50 -9.94 -9.69
CA GLU A 86 -10.76 -9.23 -9.96
C GLU A 86 -11.12 -8.28 -8.83
N SER A 87 -11.18 -8.77 -7.59
CA SER A 87 -11.46 -7.91 -6.43
C SER A 87 -10.42 -6.81 -6.25
N PHE A 88 -9.15 -7.10 -6.54
CA PHE A 88 -8.10 -6.09 -6.50
C PHE A 88 -8.33 -4.98 -7.53
N LEU A 89 -8.60 -5.33 -8.79
CA LEU A 89 -8.87 -4.37 -9.86
C LEU A 89 -10.11 -3.52 -9.58
N GLU A 90 -11.17 -4.13 -9.02
CA GLU A 90 -12.36 -3.41 -8.57
C GLU A 90 -12.01 -2.37 -7.49
N ARG A 91 -11.21 -2.75 -6.48
CA ARG A 91 -10.78 -1.83 -5.42
C ARG A 91 -9.92 -0.71 -5.95
N VAL A 92 -9.06 -0.98 -6.92
CA VAL A 92 -8.26 0.06 -7.62
C VAL A 92 -9.20 1.06 -8.30
N ALA A 93 -10.14 0.59 -9.10
CA ALA A 93 -11.09 1.45 -9.80
C ALA A 93 -11.95 2.30 -8.83
N ILE A 94 -12.39 1.72 -7.72
CA ILE A 94 -13.12 2.45 -6.67
C ILE A 94 -12.20 3.48 -6.00
N ALA A 95 -10.95 3.11 -5.68
CA ALA A 95 -9.99 4.03 -5.08
C ALA A 95 -9.73 5.24 -5.97
N ASP A 96 -9.51 5.01 -7.28
CA ASP A 96 -9.26 6.07 -8.26
C ASP A 96 -10.47 7.00 -8.39
N ARG A 97 -11.69 6.43 -8.38
CA ARG A 97 -12.92 7.23 -8.40
C ARG A 97 -13.12 8.08 -7.15
N LEU A 98 -12.85 7.54 -5.96
CA LEU A 98 -13.14 8.20 -4.69
C LEU A 98 -12.04 9.16 -4.22
N TYR A 99 -10.80 8.84 -4.54
CA TYR A 99 -9.62 9.49 -3.96
C TYR A 99 -8.65 10.05 -5.00
N GLY A 100 -8.95 9.91 -6.29
CA GLY A 100 -8.16 10.47 -7.37
C GLY A 100 -8.18 12.00 -7.39
N SER A 101 -7.13 12.56 -7.97
CA SER A 101 -6.94 13.98 -8.23
C SER A 101 -6.27 14.16 -9.60
N PRO A 102 -6.28 15.35 -10.22
CA PRO A 102 -5.69 15.56 -11.53
C PRO A 102 -4.24 15.05 -11.67
N ASP A 103 -3.45 15.15 -10.60
CA ASP A 103 -2.02 14.81 -10.61
C ASP A 103 -1.71 13.45 -9.99
N ARG A 104 -2.72 12.72 -9.47
CA ARG A 104 -2.49 11.49 -8.72
C ARG A 104 -3.68 10.55 -8.69
N ASP A 105 -3.42 9.30 -9.07
CA ASP A 105 -4.36 8.18 -8.96
C ASP A 105 -4.75 7.90 -7.50
N GLY A 106 -6.04 7.68 -7.28
CA GLY A 106 -6.60 7.49 -5.93
C GLY A 106 -6.07 6.24 -5.25
N SER A 107 -5.86 5.16 -6.01
CA SER A 107 -5.23 3.90 -5.61
C SER A 107 -3.80 4.08 -5.08
N LEU A 108 -3.10 5.15 -5.46
CA LEU A 108 -1.76 5.48 -4.99
C LEU A 108 -1.76 6.39 -3.75
N THR A 109 -2.92 6.86 -3.28
CA THR A 109 -3.06 7.67 -2.06
C THR A 109 -3.10 6.80 -0.79
N PRO A 110 -2.86 7.36 0.41
CA PRO A 110 -3.04 6.62 1.66
C PRO A 110 -4.47 6.05 1.84
N ARG A 111 -5.50 6.77 1.38
CA ARG A 111 -6.90 6.32 1.43
C ARG A 111 -7.15 5.17 0.44
N GLY A 112 -6.61 5.26 -0.77
CA GLY A 112 -6.66 4.16 -1.74
C GLY A 112 -5.91 2.92 -1.28
N ARG A 113 -4.71 3.09 -0.69
CA ARG A 113 -3.97 1.99 -0.06
C ARG A 113 -4.82 1.27 0.99
N ALA A 114 -5.48 2.01 1.88
CA ALA A 114 -6.36 1.42 2.88
C ALA A 114 -7.51 0.63 2.23
N LEU A 115 -8.15 1.18 1.20
CA LEU A 115 -9.21 0.50 0.47
C LEU A 115 -8.73 -0.78 -0.23
N ILE A 116 -7.56 -0.75 -0.86
CA ILE A 116 -6.97 -1.91 -1.54
C ILE A 116 -6.69 -3.03 -0.53
N LEU A 117 -6.00 -2.70 0.55
CA LEU A 117 -5.55 -3.68 1.55
C LEU A 117 -6.69 -4.23 2.41
N LEU A 118 -7.61 -3.36 2.85
CA LEU A 118 -8.64 -3.71 3.82
C LEU A 118 -10.01 -3.96 3.18
N GLY A 119 -10.20 -3.51 1.94
CA GLY A 119 -11.49 -3.54 1.27
C GLY A 119 -12.40 -2.38 1.68
N PRO A 120 -13.62 -2.34 1.14
CA PRO A 120 -14.60 -1.34 1.51
C PRO A 120 -14.99 -1.47 3.00
N PRO A 121 -15.25 -0.35 3.70
CA PRO A 121 -15.70 -0.42 5.09
C PRO A 121 -17.07 -1.09 5.17
N SER A 122 -17.28 -1.95 6.17
CA SER A 122 -18.56 -2.62 6.39
C SER A 122 -19.70 -1.66 6.74
N ARG A 123 -19.38 -0.45 7.23
CA ARG A 123 -20.34 0.63 7.50
C ARG A 123 -19.73 1.97 7.11
N LEU A 124 -20.45 2.74 6.30
CA LEU A 124 -20.11 4.13 6.00
C LEU A 124 -20.96 5.05 6.87
N ARG A 125 -20.31 5.90 7.69
CA ARG A 125 -20.99 6.99 8.40
C ARG A 125 -20.64 8.30 7.72
N VAL A 126 -21.61 8.90 7.05
CA VAL A 126 -21.47 10.25 6.51
C VAL A 126 -21.88 11.21 7.61
N ALA A 127 -20.92 11.99 8.13
CA ALA A 127 -21.27 13.06 9.04
C ALA A 127 -22.19 14.04 8.31
N PRO A 128 -23.27 14.54 8.95
CA PRO A 128 -23.99 15.65 8.38
C PRO A 128 -23.01 16.81 8.15
N PRO A 129 -23.25 17.66 7.13
CA PRO A 129 -22.43 18.85 6.93
C PRO A 129 -22.31 19.61 8.27
N PRO A 130 -21.15 20.24 8.54
CA PRO A 130 -20.97 20.97 9.78
C PRO A 130 -22.17 21.88 9.98
N LEU A 131 -22.80 21.80 11.16
CA LEU A 131 -23.87 22.74 11.48
C LEU A 131 -23.32 24.15 11.22
N PRO A 132 -24.11 25.04 10.59
CA PRO A 132 -23.68 26.41 10.41
C PRO A 132 -23.19 26.91 11.76
N LEU A 133 -21.96 27.42 11.79
CA LEU A 133 -21.35 27.91 13.03
C LEU A 133 -22.35 28.90 13.64
N ARG A 134 -23.01 28.53 14.74
CA ARG A 134 -23.79 29.50 15.48
C ARG A 134 -22.80 30.59 15.90
N PRO A 135 -23.12 31.89 15.67
CA PRO A 135 -22.30 32.97 16.18
C PRO A 135 -22.04 32.70 17.66
N ARG A 136 -20.77 32.74 18.08
CA ARG A 136 -20.47 32.62 19.51
C ARG A 136 -21.18 33.76 20.24
N PRO A 137 -21.95 33.48 21.30
CA PRO A 137 -22.54 34.53 22.13
C PRO A 137 -21.41 35.47 22.61
N GLY A 138 -21.54 36.77 22.36
CA GLY A 138 -20.57 37.78 22.79
C GLY A 138 -19.46 38.13 21.78
N ARG A 139 -19.44 37.56 20.57
CA ARG A 139 -18.59 38.07 19.47
C ARG A 139 -19.47 38.87 18.50
N PRO A 140 -19.26 40.19 18.32
CA PRO A 140 -20.05 40.95 17.35
C PRO A 140 -19.84 40.39 15.94
N ALA A 141 -20.89 40.38 15.12
CA ALA A 141 -20.90 39.90 13.74
C ALA A 141 -20.09 40.81 12.77
N ALA A 142 -19.12 41.55 13.28
CA ALA A 142 -18.33 42.54 12.57
C ALA A 142 -16.90 42.05 12.37
N GLU A 143 -16.74 41.07 11.48
CA GLU A 143 -15.52 40.91 10.68
C GLU A 143 -15.80 40.10 9.38
N ALA A 144 -17.06 40.13 8.92
CA ALA A 144 -17.47 39.61 7.62
C ALA A 144 -17.56 40.74 6.58
N GLY A 145 -16.54 41.62 6.57
CA GLY A 145 -16.43 42.72 5.63
C GLY A 145 -14.96 42.97 5.29
N HIS A 146 -14.65 42.91 3.99
CA HIS A 146 -13.41 43.32 3.34
C HIS A 146 -12.11 42.55 3.65
N ARG A 147 -11.86 41.53 2.83
CA ARG A 147 -10.59 41.43 2.07
C ARG A 147 -10.89 40.98 0.64
N GLU A 148 -11.06 41.95 -0.24
CA GLU A 148 -10.77 41.77 -1.66
C GLU A 148 -9.27 41.47 -1.84
N ALA A 149 -8.94 40.92 -3.01
CA ALA A 149 -7.60 40.63 -3.54
C ALA A 149 -7.00 39.25 -3.18
N TRP A 150 -7.40 38.24 -3.95
CA TRP A 150 -6.43 37.41 -4.68
C TRP A 150 -6.94 37.21 -6.11
N GLY A 151 -6.42 38.02 -7.03
CA GLY A 151 -6.49 37.75 -8.45
C GLY A 151 -5.50 36.63 -8.80
N TRP A 152 -5.94 35.68 -9.61
CA TRP A 152 -5.06 34.75 -10.30
C TRP A 152 -4.85 35.28 -11.71
N VAL A 153 -3.61 35.67 -12.00
CA VAL A 153 -3.02 35.58 -13.35
C VAL A 153 -2.52 34.16 -13.50
#